data_AF-A0A2T5GI34-F1
#
_entry.id   AF-A0A2T5GI34-F1
#
_cell.length_a   1.000
_cell.length_b   1.000
_cell.length_c   1.000
_cell.angle_alpha   90.00
_cell.angle_beta   90.00
_cell.angle_gamma   90.00
#
_symmetry.space_group_name_H-M   'P 1'
#
loop_
_entity.id
_entity.type
_entity.pdbx_description
1 polymer ?
#
loop_
_entity_poly.entity_id
_entity_poly.type
_entity_poly.pdbx_seq_one_letter_code
_entity_poly.pdbx_strand_id
1 'polypeptide(L)'
;MTKAPFPIAAAACVSRAVSRTTRRLRSDRSGLALMEFALGLPLVLSLGLFGVETGNLALANLRVSQIALNLADNASRVGIASTLSAMQLREVDMNDVLQASRLQGSRINLSKYGRVIVSSLENASGTQRIHWQRCFGLMKGVGYDSSYGTTKATDGTDALPANQGTDVSTGKGADAGMGDTGAKVTSPLNSGVMFVEVNYQYQPIAPNWLTGPKRLHYIASFIVRDSRDFTQIWNPGNATRSTCDKYTA
;
A
#
# COMPACT_ATOMS: atom_id res chain seq x y z
N MET A 1 -2.75 83.93 63.66
CA MET A 1 -3.66 82.80 63.36
C MET A 1 -3.53 82.52 61.86
N THR A 2 -3.30 81.35 61.31
CA THR A 2 -3.15 79.96 61.79
C THR A 2 -2.66 79.20 60.55
N LYS A 3 -1.64 78.34 60.72
CA LYS A 3 -1.16 77.38 59.72
C LYS A 3 -2.31 76.44 59.32
N ALA A 4 -2.46 76.15 58.03
CA ALA A 4 -3.14 74.94 57.57
C ALA A 4 -2.20 74.17 56.60
N PRO A 5 -1.76 72.95 56.93
CA PRO A 5 -0.99 72.12 56.01
C PRO A 5 -1.92 71.31 55.09
N PHE A 6 -1.70 71.39 53.78
CA PHE A 6 -2.32 70.52 52.79
C PHE A 6 -1.71 69.10 52.81
N PRO A 7 -2.46 68.06 52.38
CA PRO A 7 -2.27 66.68 52.86
C PRO A 7 -1.22 65.90 52.06
N ILE A 8 -0.19 65.40 52.75
CA ILE A 8 0.83 64.46 52.21
C ILE A 8 0.26 63.01 52.09
N ALA A 9 -0.94 62.76 52.60
CA ALA A 9 -1.50 61.41 52.74
C ALA A 9 -1.85 60.69 51.41
N ALA A 10 -2.12 61.43 50.32
CA ALA A 10 -2.59 60.83 49.06
C ALA A 10 -1.51 60.02 48.31
N ALA A 11 -0.27 60.51 48.25
CA ALA A 11 0.81 59.87 47.49
C ALA A 11 1.29 58.54 48.13
N ALA A 12 1.30 58.45 49.46
CA ALA A 12 1.68 57.24 50.19
C ALA A 12 0.63 56.12 50.09
N CYS A 13 -0.65 56.48 49.88
CA CYS A 13 -1.73 55.52 49.71
C CYS A 13 -1.69 54.87 48.32
N VAL A 14 -1.38 55.67 47.27
CA VAL A 14 -1.21 55.18 45.89
C VAL A 14 -0.01 54.24 45.78
N SER A 15 1.15 54.58 46.38
CA SER A 15 2.34 53.72 46.32
C SER A 15 2.16 52.39 47.06
N ARG A 16 1.42 52.37 48.19
CA ARG A 16 1.06 51.15 48.91
C ARG A 16 0.00 50.31 48.19
N ALA A 17 -0.95 50.93 47.51
CA ALA A 17 -1.93 50.22 46.70
C ALA A 17 -1.26 49.52 45.52
N VAL A 18 -0.38 50.23 44.81
CA VAL A 18 0.40 49.70 43.68
C VAL A 18 1.33 48.56 44.12
N SER A 19 2.03 48.70 45.26
CA SER A 19 2.91 47.63 45.77
C SER A 19 2.15 46.39 46.24
N ARG A 20 0.91 46.55 46.74
CA ARG A 20 0.03 45.42 47.07
C ARG A 20 -0.49 44.71 45.84
N THR A 21 -0.87 45.42 44.78
CA THR A 21 -1.32 44.81 43.52
C THR A 21 -0.19 44.09 42.80
N THR A 22 1.03 44.63 42.77
CA THR A 22 2.18 43.95 42.18
C THR A 22 2.61 42.74 42.99
N ARG A 23 2.55 42.81 44.33
CA ARG A 23 2.79 41.64 45.18
C ARG A 23 1.72 40.56 45.02
N ARG A 24 0.45 40.95 44.85
CA ARG A 24 -0.67 40.04 44.56
C ARG A 24 -0.51 39.35 43.20
N LEU A 25 -0.20 40.09 42.14
CA LEU A 25 0.10 39.55 40.81
C LEU A 25 1.30 38.60 40.84
N ARG A 26 2.38 38.97 41.55
CA ARG A 26 3.57 38.10 41.71
C ARG A 26 3.29 36.83 42.53
N SER A 27 2.30 36.85 43.42
CA SER A 27 1.87 35.68 44.18
C SER A 27 0.77 34.88 43.49
N ASP A 28 0.25 35.36 42.36
CA ASP A 28 -0.86 34.70 41.67
C ASP A 28 -0.37 33.46 40.92
N ARG A 29 -0.92 32.30 41.30
CA ARG A 29 -0.62 30.99 40.72
C ARG A 29 -1.81 30.38 39.98
N SER A 30 -2.92 31.11 39.90
CA SER A 30 -4.20 30.61 39.38
C SER A 30 -4.12 30.12 37.92
N GLY A 31 -3.20 30.65 37.12
CA GLY A 31 -2.98 30.25 35.72
C GLY A 31 -1.78 29.32 35.47
N LEU A 32 -1.02 28.95 36.51
CA LEU A 32 0.21 28.15 36.33
C LEU A 32 -0.10 26.79 35.72
N ALA A 33 -1.08 26.07 36.27
CA ALA A 33 -1.50 24.77 35.76
C ALA A 33 -2.05 24.85 34.33
N LEU A 34 -2.73 25.94 33.98
CA LEU A 34 -3.24 26.17 32.62
C LEU A 34 -2.09 26.36 31.63
N MET A 35 -1.04 27.09 32.00
CA MET A 35 0.14 27.29 31.17
C MET A 35 0.99 26.02 31.02
N GLU A 36 1.19 25.28 32.12
CA GLU A 36 1.88 23.98 32.08
C GLU A 36 1.14 22.99 31.17
N PHE A 37 -0.19 22.93 31.26
CA PHE A 37 -1.00 22.13 30.34
C PHE A 37 -0.93 22.64 28.91
N ALA A 38 -1.06 23.94 28.68
CA ALA A 38 -1.03 24.52 27.34
C ALA A 38 0.32 24.31 26.63
N LEU A 39 1.42 24.30 27.37
CA LEU A 39 2.77 24.05 26.85
C LEU A 39 3.08 22.54 26.72
N GLY A 40 2.58 21.71 27.62
CA GLY A 40 2.78 20.26 27.58
C GLY A 40 1.88 19.54 26.56
N LEU A 41 0.66 20.02 26.34
CA LEU A 41 -0.33 19.40 25.48
C LEU A 41 0.16 19.20 24.03
N PRO A 42 0.77 20.19 23.34
CA PRO A 42 1.28 19.99 21.99
C PRO A 42 2.35 18.89 21.90
N LEU A 43 3.22 18.77 22.92
CA LEU A 43 4.25 17.75 22.97
C LEU A 43 3.64 16.35 23.15
N VAL A 44 2.74 16.20 24.12
CA VAL A 44 2.08 14.91 24.40
C VAL A 44 1.21 14.48 23.22
N LEU A 45 0.44 15.39 22.62
CA LEU A 45 -0.37 15.11 21.43
C LEU A 45 0.49 14.71 20.23
N SER A 46 1.59 15.43 19.98
CA SER A 46 2.47 15.12 18.84
C SER A 46 3.08 13.72 18.97
N LEU A 47 3.59 13.38 20.16
CA LEU A 47 4.12 12.04 20.44
C LEU A 47 3.05 10.95 20.37
N GLY A 48 1.86 11.21 20.92
CA GLY A 48 0.74 10.27 20.88
C GLY A 48 0.25 10.00 19.46
N LEU A 49 0.03 11.04 18.65
CA LEU A 49 -0.35 10.92 17.25
C LEU A 49 0.73 10.23 16.43
N PHE A 50 2.01 10.52 16.67
CA PHE A 50 3.12 9.85 16.00
C PHE A 50 3.16 8.35 16.30
N GLY A 51 2.93 7.96 17.56
CA GLY A 51 2.85 6.56 17.96
C GLY A 51 1.70 5.81 17.29
N VAL A 52 0.49 6.41 17.31
CA VAL A 52 -0.70 5.84 16.64
C VAL A 52 -0.49 5.72 15.13
N GLU A 53 0.06 6.75 14.50
CA GLU A 53 0.30 6.79 13.07
C GLU A 53 1.35 5.75 12.64
N THR A 54 2.41 5.59 13.42
CA THR A 54 3.42 4.54 13.19
C THR A 54 2.81 3.15 13.32
N GLY A 55 1.94 2.93 14.32
CA GLY A 55 1.20 1.69 14.47
C GLY A 55 0.26 1.41 13.30
N ASN A 56 -0.47 2.42 12.83
CA ASN A 56 -1.36 2.29 11.67
C ASN A 56 -0.58 1.97 10.39
N LEU A 57 0.57 2.61 10.18
CA LEU A 57 1.46 2.31 9.07
C LEU A 57 1.97 0.87 9.14
N ALA A 58 2.37 0.38 10.31
CA ALA A 58 2.79 -1.00 10.49
C ALA A 58 1.65 -1.99 10.16
N LEU A 59 0.43 -1.73 10.62
CA LEU A 59 -0.74 -2.54 10.30
C LEU A 59 -1.08 -2.53 8.80
N ALA A 60 -0.95 -1.38 8.13
CA ALA A 60 -1.16 -1.28 6.70
C ALA A 60 -0.12 -2.11 5.92
N ASN A 61 1.16 -2.03 6.32
CA ASN A 61 2.23 -2.87 5.75
C ASN A 61 1.90 -4.36 5.88
N LEU A 62 1.55 -4.82 7.08
CA LEU A 62 1.18 -6.23 7.32
C LEU A 62 0.00 -6.69 6.47
N ARG A 63 -1.06 -5.87 6.38
CA ARG A 63 -2.24 -6.20 5.55
C ARG A 63 -1.87 -6.31 4.07
N VAL A 64 -1.09 -5.38 3.55
CA VAL A 64 -0.67 -5.40 2.14
C VAL A 64 0.22 -6.61 1.85
N SER A 65 1.18 -6.93 2.72
CA SER A 65 2.02 -8.13 2.57
C SER A 65 1.18 -9.41 2.59
N GLN A 66 0.24 -9.54 3.54
CA GLN A 66 -0.61 -10.72 3.66
C GLN A 66 -1.51 -10.89 2.42
N ILE A 67 -2.06 -9.81 1.89
CA ILE A 67 -2.86 -9.86 0.66
C ILE A 67 -1.99 -10.31 -0.52
N ALA A 68 -0.78 -9.77 -0.67
CA ALA A 68 0.13 -10.18 -1.74
C ALA A 68 0.49 -11.68 -1.64
N LEU A 69 0.84 -12.16 -0.44
CA LEU A 69 1.18 -13.56 -0.19
C LEU A 69 0.00 -14.50 -0.44
N ASN A 70 -1.18 -14.17 0.10
CA ASN A 70 -2.40 -14.96 -0.09
C ASN A 70 -2.82 -14.99 -1.56
N LEU A 71 -2.70 -13.86 -2.28
CA LEU A 71 -3.02 -13.80 -3.69
C LEU A 71 -2.08 -14.69 -4.51
N ALA A 72 -0.77 -14.60 -4.26
CA ALA A 72 0.21 -15.38 -4.98
C ALA A 72 0.06 -16.89 -4.71
N ASP A 73 -0.18 -17.31 -3.47
CA ASP A 73 -0.44 -18.72 -3.13
C ASP A 73 -1.73 -19.23 -3.80
N ASN A 74 -2.85 -18.51 -3.65
CA ASN A 74 -4.12 -18.92 -4.26
C ASN A 74 -4.01 -19.00 -5.79
N ALA A 75 -3.37 -18.03 -6.43
CA ALA A 75 -3.16 -18.05 -7.87
C ALA A 75 -2.27 -19.23 -8.34
N SER A 76 -1.31 -19.65 -7.52
CA SER A 76 -0.41 -20.78 -7.83
C SER A 76 -1.10 -22.14 -7.76
N ARG A 77 -2.26 -22.23 -7.08
CA ARG A 77 -3.01 -23.46 -6.81
C ARG A 77 -4.36 -23.54 -7.51
N VAL A 78 -4.87 -22.42 -8.03
CA VAL A 78 -6.18 -22.39 -8.66
C VAL A 78 -6.14 -23.05 -10.05
N GLY A 79 -7.22 -23.72 -10.42
CA GLY A 79 -7.35 -24.42 -11.69
C GLY A 79 -8.23 -25.64 -11.54
N ILE A 80 -8.61 -26.22 -12.67
CA ILE A 80 -9.39 -27.45 -12.73
C ILE A 80 -8.60 -28.53 -13.45
N ALA A 81 -8.66 -29.77 -12.95
CA ALA A 81 -8.04 -30.90 -13.63
C ALA A 81 -8.71 -31.11 -15.00
N SER A 82 -7.91 -31.16 -16.06
CA SER A 82 -8.38 -31.58 -17.38
C SER A 82 -8.33 -33.10 -17.51
N THR A 83 -8.94 -33.62 -18.58
CA THR A 83 -8.86 -35.04 -18.94
C THR A 83 -7.45 -35.50 -19.33
N LEU A 84 -6.53 -34.57 -19.61
CA LEU A 84 -5.13 -34.83 -19.96
C LEU A 84 -4.17 -34.77 -18.75
N SER A 85 -4.68 -34.88 -17.52
CA SER A 85 -3.92 -34.82 -16.26
C SER A 85 -3.27 -33.46 -15.93
N ALA A 86 -3.18 -32.53 -16.88
CA ALA A 86 -2.74 -31.16 -16.62
C ALA A 86 -3.89 -30.28 -16.08
N MET A 87 -3.60 -29.44 -15.09
CA MET A 87 -4.56 -28.45 -14.60
C MET A 87 -4.69 -27.29 -15.59
N GLN A 88 -5.92 -26.92 -15.89
CA GLN A 88 -6.24 -25.76 -16.72
C GLN A 88 -6.62 -24.58 -15.83
N LEU A 89 -5.98 -23.44 -16.06
CA LEU A 89 -6.35 -22.17 -15.44
C LEU A 89 -7.39 -21.46 -16.31
N ARG A 90 -8.50 -21.01 -15.71
CA ARG A 90 -9.53 -20.26 -16.43
C ARG A 90 -9.59 -18.80 -15.96
N GLU A 91 -10.15 -17.93 -16.80
CA GLU A 91 -10.39 -16.53 -16.46
C GLU A 91 -11.33 -16.37 -15.26
N VAL A 92 -12.32 -17.26 -15.12
CA VAL A 92 -13.21 -17.26 -13.94
C VAL A 92 -12.44 -17.55 -12.66
N ASP A 93 -11.51 -18.52 -12.70
CA ASP A 93 -10.67 -18.88 -11.56
C ASP A 93 -9.77 -17.71 -11.13
N MET A 94 -9.19 -17.01 -12.11
CA MET A 94 -8.40 -15.81 -11.84
C MET A 94 -9.25 -14.66 -11.30
N ASN A 95 -10.46 -14.44 -11.83
CA ASN A 95 -11.37 -13.43 -11.32
C ASN A 95 -11.80 -13.73 -9.88
N ASP A 96 -12.05 -14.99 -9.52
CA ASP A 96 -12.39 -15.40 -8.16
C ASP A 96 -11.24 -15.13 -7.18
N VAL A 97 -10.01 -15.46 -7.58
CA VAL A 97 -8.80 -15.20 -6.79
C VAL A 97 -8.55 -13.69 -6.62
N LEU A 98 -8.77 -12.88 -7.66
CA LEU A 98 -8.68 -11.42 -7.56
C LEU A 98 -9.80 -10.82 -6.70
N GLN A 99 -11.01 -11.37 -6.80
CA GLN A 99 -12.16 -10.95 -5.99
C GLN A 99 -11.91 -11.25 -4.50
N ALA A 100 -11.32 -12.39 -4.16
CA ALA A 100 -10.91 -12.70 -2.80
C ALA A 100 -9.93 -11.65 -2.26
N SER A 101 -8.96 -11.20 -3.06
CA SER A 101 -8.02 -10.14 -2.69
C SER A 101 -8.70 -8.77 -2.52
N ARG A 102 -9.69 -8.43 -3.34
CA ARG A 102 -10.52 -7.23 -3.15
C ARG A 102 -11.25 -7.25 -1.82
N LEU A 103 -11.84 -8.38 -1.46
CA LEU A 103 -12.54 -8.56 -0.18
C LEU A 103 -11.57 -8.46 1.01
N GLN A 104 -10.39 -9.10 0.94
CA GLN A 104 -9.34 -8.99 1.97
C GLN A 104 -8.85 -7.53 2.12
N GLY A 105 -8.72 -6.81 1.01
CA GLY A 105 -8.29 -5.41 0.97
C GLY A 105 -9.37 -4.36 1.24
N SER A 106 -10.63 -4.77 1.46
CA SER A 106 -11.76 -3.85 1.61
C SER A 106 -11.58 -2.85 2.76
N ARG A 107 -11.04 -3.29 3.90
CA ARG A 107 -10.80 -2.43 5.08
C ARG A 107 -9.77 -1.34 4.86
N ILE A 108 -8.92 -1.47 3.85
CA ILE A 108 -7.93 -0.45 3.47
C ILE A 108 -8.31 0.21 2.14
N ASN A 109 -9.51 -0.06 1.61
CA ASN A 109 -9.95 0.43 0.31
C ASN A 109 -8.91 0.15 -0.81
N LEU A 110 -8.34 -1.07 -0.82
CA LEU A 110 -7.25 -1.45 -1.73
C LEU A 110 -7.61 -1.22 -3.20
N SER A 111 -8.86 -1.49 -3.59
CA SER A 111 -9.36 -1.22 -4.94
C SER A 111 -9.29 0.25 -5.34
N LYS A 112 -9.42 1.19 -4.39
CA LYS A 112 -9.43 2.63 -4.67
C LYS A 112 -8.04 3.24 -4.59
N TYR A 113 -7.28 2.88 -3.55
CA TYR A 113 -5.98 3.48 -3.25
C TYR A 113 -4.80 2.57 -3.59
N GLY A 114 -5.04 1.46 -4.25
CA GLY A 114 -3.97 0.58 -4.70
C GLY A 114 -4.15 0.07 -6.12
N ARG A 115 -3.16 -0.70 -6.52
CA ARG A 115 -3.03 -1.40 -7.78
C ARG A 115 -2.42 -2.77 -7.48
N VAL A 116 -3.18 -3.81 -7.79
CA VAL A 116 -2.78 -5.20 -7.61
C VAL A 116 -2.60 -5.82 -8.98
N ILE A 117 -1.47 -6.48 -9.18
CA ILE A 117 -1.04 -7.05 -10.45
C ILE A 117 -0.62 -8.48 -10.18
N VAL A 118 -1.18 -9.40 -10.95
CA VAL A 118 -0.82 -10.81 -10.95
C VAL A 118 -0.28 -11.14 -12.32
N SER A 119 0.97 -11.59 -12.37
CA SER A 119 1.69 -11.94 -13.58
C SER A 119 1.99 -13.44 -13.58
N SER A 120 1.81 -14.09 -14.73
CA SER A 120 2.26 -15.46 -14.92
C SER A 120 3.64 -15.46 -15.56
N LEU A 121 4.65 -15.76 -14.75
CA LEU A 121 6.02 -15.89 -15.18
C LEU A 121 6.28 -17.34 -15.56
N GLU A 122 6.41 -17.61 -16.85
CA GLU A 122 6.52 -18.97 -17.38
C GLU A 122 7.86 -19.17 -18.07
N ASN A 123 8.37 -20.40 -18.07
CA ASN A 123 9.59 -20.76 -18.77
C ASN A 123 9.31 -21.91 -19.73
N ALA A 124 9.21 -21.56 -21.01
CA ALA A 124 9.04 -22.53 -22.09
C ALA A 124 10.37 -22.69 -22.83
N SER A 125 10.93 -23.91 -22.79
CA SER A 125 12.14 -24.27 -23.54
C SER A 125 13.34 -23.34 -23.29
N GLY A 126 13.49 -22.84 -22.06
CA GLY A 126 14.61 -21.98 -21.65
C GLY A 126 14.37 -20.48 -21.85
N THR A 127 13.24 -20.08 -22.46
CA THR A 127 12.85 -18.68 -22.60
C THR A 127 11.83 -18.33 -21.52
N GLN A 128 12.17 -17.37 -20.67
CA GLN A 128 11.30 -16.90 -19.61
C GLN A 128 10.47 -15.70 -20.07
N ARG A 129 9.16 -15.76 -19.86
CA ARG A 129 8.18 -14.78 -20.36
C ARG A 129 7.11 -14.49 -19.32
N ILE A 130 6.57 -13.27 -19.36
CA ILE A 130 5.30 -12.95 -18.73
C ILE A 130 4.22 -13.28 -19.75
N HIS A 131 3.57 -14.42 -19.60
CA HIS A 131 2.62 -14.91 -20.59
C HIS A 131 1.32 -14.10 -20.57
N TRP A 132 0.88 -13.68 -19.39
CA TRP A 132 -0.28 -12.81 -19.21
C TRP A 132 -0.22 -12.10 -17.87
N GLN A 133 -0.96 -10.99 -17.75
CA GLN A 133 -1.17 -10.28 -16.49
C GLN A 133 -2.64 -9.98 -16.26
N ARG A 134 -3.08 -10.09 -15.01
CA ARG A 134 -4.41 -9.68 -14.56
C ARG A 134 -4.29 -8.71 -13.39
N CYS A 135 -5.11 -7.66 -13.39
CA CYS A 135 -5.01 -6.56 -12.45
C CYS A 135 -6.37 -6.09 -11.94
N PHE A 136 -6.35 -5.46 -10.77
CA PHE A 136 -7.39 -4.54 -10.33
C PHE A 136 -6.81 -3.36 -9.56
N GLY A 137 -7.63 -2.36 -9.33
CA GLY A 137 -7.28 -1.14 -8.62
C GLY A 137 -7.31 0.07 -9.54
N LEU A 138 -7.73 1.20 -8.97
CA LEU A 138 -7.89 2.48 -9.68
C LEU A 138 -6.59 3.27 -9.80
N MET A 139 -5.58 2.98 -8.97
CA MET A 139 -4.31 3.70 -9.03
C MET A 139 -3.56 3.36 -10.32
N LYS A 140 -2.92 4.38 -10.91
CA LYS A 140 -2.28 4.31 -12.23
C LYS A 140 -1.02 5.16 -12.28
N GLY A 141 -0.15 4.86 -13.24
CA GLY A 141 1.06 5.62 -13.51
C GLY A 141 2.29 5.08 -12.78
N VAL A 142 3.36 5.89 -12.82
CA VAL A 142 4.68 5.51 -12.29
C VAL A 142 4.59 5.11 -10.81
N GLY A 143 5.05 3.89 -10.50
CA GLY A 143 5.01 3.32 -9.16
C GLY A 143 3.72 2.58 -8.80
N TYR A 144 2.70 2.57 -9.67
CA TYR A 144 1.50 1.75 -9.52
C TYR A 144 1.37 0.68 -10.60
N ASP A 145 1.70 1.04 -11.84
CA ASP A 145 1.70 0.10 -12.96
C ASP A 145 2.81 -0.95 -12.81
N SER A 146 2.69 -2.06 -13.54
CA SER A 146 3.64 -3.18 -13.51
C SER A 146 5.06 -2.71 -13.80
N SER A 147 6.00 -3.13 -12.95
CA SER A 147 7.43 -2.82 -13.11
C SER A 147 8.02 -3.39 -14.40
N TYR A 148 7.34 -4.38 -14.99
CA TYR A 148 7.75 -5.11 -16.19
C TYR A 148 6.99 -4.68 -17.45
N GLY A 149 6.15 -3.65 -17.36
CA GLY A 149 5.21 -3.28 -18.42
C GLY A 149 3.93 -4.10 -18.35
N THR A 150 2.97 -3.74 -19.20
CA THR A 150 1.64 -4.37 -19.26
C THR A 150 1.54 -5.28 -20.47
N THR A 151 1.18 -6.55 -20.25
CA THR A 151 0.82 -7.47 -21.35
C THR A 151 -0.41 -7.00 -22.10
N LYS A 152 -0.51 -7.35 -23.38
CA LYS A 152 -1.70 -7.08 -24.20
C LYS A 152 -2.89 -7.88 -23.68
N ALA A 153 -4.10 -7.44 -24.03
CA ALA A 153 -5.33 -8.15 -23.67
C ALA A 153 -5.50 -9.53 -24.36
N THR A 154 -4.70 -9.79 -25.41
CA THR A 154 -4.65 -11.06 -26.14
C THR A 154 -3.52 -11.98 -25.67
N ASP A 155 -2.58 -11.48 -24.85
CA ASP A 155 -1.48 -12.30 -24.38
C ASP A 155 -2.00 -13.41 -23.45
N GLY A 156 -1.51 -14.62 -23.66
CA GLY A 156 -1.91 -15.83 -22.97
C GLY A 156 -3.24 -16.41 -23.38
N THR A 157 -3.93 -15.87 -24.40
CA THR A 157 -5.30 -16.31 -24.73
C THR A 157 -5.36 -17.48 -25.70
N ASP A 158 -4.24 -17.79 -26.35
CA ASP A 158 -4.04 -18.94 -27.22
C ASP A 158 -2.53 -19.24 -27.35
N ALA A 159 -2.20 -20.34 -28.01
CA ALA A 159 -0.82 -20.77 -28.23
C ALA A 159 -0.12 -20.06 -29.42
N LEU A 160 -0.72 -19.04 -30.02
CA LEU A 160 -0.16 -18.38 -31.20
C LEU A 160 1.07 -17.55 -30.82
N PRO A 161 2.11 -17.49 -31.68
CA PRO A 161 3.31 -16.67 -31.44
C PRO A 161 3.04 -15.20 -31.10
N ALA A 162 1.96 -14.62 -31.66
CA ALA A 162 1.58 -13.24 -31.40
C ALA A 162 1.08 -12.96 -29.98
N ASN A 163 0.67 -14.02 -29.26
CA ASN A 163 0.03 -13.97 -27.94
C ASN A 163 0.87 -14.66 -26.85
N GLN A 164 2.12 -15.02 -27.12
CA GLN A 164 3.01 -15.66 -26.15
C GLN A 164 3.41 -14.73 -24.99
N GLY A 165 3.02 -13.46 -25.02
CA GLY A 165 3.34 -12.49 -23.97
C GLY A 165 4.69 -11.81 -24.18
N THR A 166 5.28 -11.33 -23.10
CA THR A 166 6.50 -10.51 -23.13
C THR A 166 7.68 -11.30 -22.59
N ASP A 167 8.72 -11.48 -23.40
CA ASP A 167 9.95 -12.11 -22.95
C ASP A 167 10.62 -11.27 -21.87
N VAL A 168 10.93 -11.92 -20.75
CA VAL A 168 11.71 -11.33 -19.66
C VAL A 168 13.20 -11.53 -19.92
N SER A 169 13.58 -12.50 -20.77
CA SER A 169 14.97 -12.81 -21.15
C SER A 169 15.56 -11.90 -22.23
N THR A 170 14.75 -11.19 -23.03
CA THR A 170 15.22 -10.37 -24.16
C THR A 170 14.56 -8.98 -24.12
N GLY A 171 15.36 -7.94 -23.87
CA GLY A 171 15.00 -6.55 -24.25
C GLY A 171 14.56 -5.58 -23.15
N LYS A 172 14.13 -6.03 -21.96
CA LYS A 172 13.98 -5.15 -20.76
C LYS A 172 14.35 -5.79 -19.42
N GLY A 173 14.54 -7.11 -19.38
CA GLY A 173 14.83 -7.90 -18.17
C GLY A 173 16.13 -8.69 -18.26
N ALA A 174 17.11 -8.23 -19.03
CA ALA A 174 18.42 -8.87 -19.16
C ALA A 174 19.22 -8.72 -17.84
N ASP A 175 18.82 -9.53 -16.85
CA ASP A 175 19.54 -10.13 -15.72
C ASP A 175 18.53 -11.03 -14.96
N ALA A 176 18.02 -12.03 -15.69
CA ALA A 176 17.30 -13.25 -15.30
C ALA A 176 16.36 -13.20 -14.08
N GLY A 177 15.20 -12.53 -14.18
CA GLY A 177 14.11 -12.72 -13.22
C GLY A 177 13.17 -11.51 -13.01
N MET A 178 12.10 -11.74 -12.26
CA MET A 178 11.18 -10.70 -11.77
C MET A 178 11.37 -10.50 -10.26
N GLY A 179 11.23 -9.29 -9.75
CA GLY A 179 11.56 -8.88 -8.39
C GLY A 179 12.59 -7.76 -8.32
N ASP A 180 12.79 -7.25 -7.11
CA ASP A 180 13.79 -6.24 -6.81
C ASP A 180 15.22 -6.77 -7.04
N THR A 181 16.16 -5.86 -7.24
CA THR A 181 17.59 -6.18 -7.34
C THR A 181 18.06 -6.96 -6.11
N GLY A 182 18.59 -8.17 -6.33
CA GLY A 182 19.05 -9.07 -5.26
C GLY A 182 17.97 -10.03 -4.71
N ALA A 183 16.71 -9.88 -5.10
CA ALA A 183 15.59 -10.74 -4.71
C ALA A 183 14.77 -11.19 -5.93
N LYS A 184 15.44 -11.36 -7.07
CA LYS A 184 14.79 -11.78 -8.32
C LYS A 184 14.38 -13.25 -8.27
N VAL A 185 13.26 -13.54 -8.92
CA VAL A 185 12.64 -14.85 -9.02
C VAL A 185 12.60 -15.25 -10.49
N THR A 186 12.97 -16.49 -10.75
CA THR A 186 12.88 -17.12 -12.07
C THR A 186 11.92 -18.29 -12.02
N SER A 187 11.30 -18.58 -13.16
CA SER A 187 10.48 -19.78 -13.29
C SER A 187 11.38 -20.99 -13.60
N PRO A 188 11.18 -22.13 -12.90
CA PRO A 188 11.82 -23.38 -13.27
C PRO A 188 11.50 -23.78 -14.71
N LEU A 189 12.39 -24.55 -15.34
CA LEU A 189 12.21 -25.03 -16.70
C LEU A 189 10.88 -25.78 -16.85
N ASN A 190 10.10 -25.44 -17.88
CA ASN A 190 8.78 -26.02 -18.18
C ASN A 190 7.77 -25.87 -17.03
N SER A 191 7.89 -24.78 -16.27
CA SER A 191 7.00 -24.45 -15.16
C SER A 191 6.64 -22.96 -15.16
N GLY A 192 5.85 -22.56 -14.16
CA GLY A 192 5.38 -21.20 -13.95
C GLY A 192 5.54 -20.74 -12.50
N VAL A 193 5.68 -19.43 -12.33
CA VAL A 193 5.62 -18.72 -11.06
C VAL A 193 4.50 -17.68 -11.15
N MET A 194 3.61 -17.68 -10.16
CA MET A 194 2.67 -16.58 -10.00
C MET A 194 3.38 -15.45 -9.27
N PHE A 195 3.60 -14.34 -9.97
CA PHE A 195 4.29 -13.16 -9.45
C PHE A 195 3.29 -12.03 -9.23
N VAL A 196 3.21 -11.55 -7.99
CA VAL A 196 2.22 -10.56 -7.56
C VAL A 196 2.93 -9.27 -7.13
N GLU A 197 2.46 -8.15 -7.65
CA GLU A 197 2.84 -6.80 -7.21
C GLU A 197 1.62 -6.13 -6.59
N VAL A 198 1.76 -5.62 -5.37
CA VAL A 198 0.76 -4.77 -4.74
C VAL A 198 1.37 -3.40 -4.46
N ASN A 199 0.85 -2.40 -5.14
CA ASN A 199 1.19 -0.99 -4.96
C ASN A 199 0.03 -0.30 -4.24
N TYR A 200 0.23 0.25 -3.04
CA TYR A 200 -0.82 0.87 -2.24
C TYR A 200 -0.41 2.25 -1.73
N GLN A 201 -1.26 3.24 -1.98
CA GLN A 201 -1.15 4.59 -1.41
C GLN A 201 -1.68 4.56 0.02
N TYR A 202 -0.75 4.58 0.98
CA TYR A 202 -1.10 4.60 2.38
C TYR A 202 -1.94 5.83 2.74
N GLN A 203 -2.99 5.59 3.54
CA GLN A 203 -3.93 6.59 4.03
C GLN A 203 -3.62 6.87 5.51
N PRO A 204 -2.94 7.98 5.83
CA PRO A 204 -2.62 8.32 7.21
C PRO A 204 -3.87 8.74 7.99
N ILE A 205 -3.83 8.56 9.30
CA ILE A 205 -4.87 9.03 10.22
C ILE A 205 -4.44 10.37 10.83
N ALA A 206 -3.15 10.53 11.10
CA ALA A 206 -2.56 11.79 11.53
C ALA A 206 -2.38 12.75 10.34
N PRO A 207 -2.27 14.07 10.59
CA PRO A 207 -2.00 15.05 9.54
C PRO A 207 -0.72 14.73 8.75
N ASN A 208 -0.77 14.95 7.43
CA ASN A 208 0.31 14.61 6.50
C ASN A 208 1.68 15.24 6.81
N TRP A 209 1.73 16.37 7.53
CA TRP A 209 2.99 17.01 7.90
C TRP A 209 3.85 16.16 8.85
N LEU A 210 3.24 15.17 9.52
CA LEU A 210 3.91 14.31 10.49
C LEU A 210 4.62 13.10 9.83
N THR A 211 4.05 12.53 8.75
CA THR A 211 4.54 11.27 8.16
C THR A 211 4.75 11.28 6.64
N GLY A 212 4.23 12.28 5.95
CA GLY A 212 4.29 12.42 4.49
C GLY A 212 3.51 11.33 3.73
N PRO A 213 3.33 11.49 2.41
CA PRO A 213 2.75 10.44 1.58
C PRO A 213 3.70 9.23 1.54
N LYS A 214 3.16 8.04 1.80
CA LYS A 214 3.90 6.78 1.70
C LYS A 214 3.22 5.85 0.71
N ARG A 215 4.00 5.28 -0.20
CA ARG A 215 3.55 4.18 -1.06
C ARG A 215 4.13 2.89 -0.50
N LEU A 216 3.27 1.92 -0.27
CA LEU A 216 3.65 0.58 0.12
C LEU A 216 3.74 -0.25 -1.17
N HIS A 217 4.90 -0.85 -1.39
CA HIS A 217 5.16 -1.75 -2.50
C HIS A 217 5.53 -3.11 -1.94
N TYR A 218 4.79 -4.13 -2.32
CA TYR A 218 5.05 -5.50 -1.91
C TYR A 218 5.00 -6.44 -3.10
N ILE A 219 5.99 -7.33 -3.13
CA ILE A 219 6.11 -8.40 -4.12
C ILE A 219 5.94 -9.72 -3.39
N ALA A 220 5.16 -10.63 -3.98
CA ALA A 220 5.04 -12.00 -3.52
C ALA A 220 5.06 -12.94 -4.73
N SER A 221 5.67 -14.10 -4.58
CA SER A 221 5.74 -15.08 -5.66
C SER A 221 5.66 -16.50 -5.14
N PHE A 222 4.88 -17.35 -5.82
CA PHE A 222 4.82 -18.79 -5.57
C PHE A 222 4.94 -19.56 -6.87
N ILE A 223 5.71 -20.65 -6.84
CA ILE A 223 5.80 -21.61 -7.94
C ILE A 223 4.43 -22.28 -8.09
N VAL A 224 3.96 -22.42 -9.34
CA VAL A 224 2.76 -23.19 -9.66
C VAL A 224 3.00 -24.64 -9.25
N ARG A 225 2.17 -25.15 -8.34
CA ARG A 225 2.43 -26.42 -7.64
C ARG A 225 2.02 -27.64 -8.45
N ASP A 226 0.97 -27.50 -9.24
CA ASP A 226 0.42 -28.57 -10.06
C ASP A 226 1.01 -28.56 -11.46
N SER A 227 0.94 -29.70 -12.16
CA SER A 227 1.26 -29.74 -13.59
C SER A 227 0.20 -28.93 -14.34
N ARG A 228 0.50 -27.67 -14.64
CA ARG A 228 -0.42 -26.74 -15.30
C ARG A 228 -0.17 -26.70 -16.80
N ASP A 229 -1.27 -26.62 -17.55
CA ASP A 229 -1.24 -26.31 -18.97
C ASP A 229 -0.96 -24.81 -19.16
N PHE A 230 0.22 -24.51 -19.70
CA PHE A 230 0.69 -23.15 -19.98
C PHE A 230 0.43 -22.70 -21.43
N THR A 231 -0.33 -23.46 -22.22
CA THR A 231 -0.62 -23.08 -23.61
C THR A 231 -1.51 -21.83 -23.69
N GLN A 232 -2.44 -21.67 -22.74
CA GLN A 232 -3.33 -20.52 -22.65
C GLN A 232 -4.06 -20.46 -21.29
N ILE A 233 -4.61 -19.29 -20.98
CA ILE A 233 -5.65 -19.12 -19.97
C ILE A 233 -7.03 -19.30 -20.62
N TRP A 234 -7.78 -20.29 -20.12
CA TRP A 234 -9.02 -20.74 -20.73
C TRP A 234 -10.19 -19.80 -20.41
N ASN A 235 -11.07 -19.53 -21.38
CA ASN A 235 -12.26 -18.71 -21.15
C ASN A 235 -13.54 -19.25 -21.81
N PRO A 236 -13.95 -20.51 -21.54
CA PRO A 236 -15.12 -21.12 -22.19
C PRO A 236 -16.43 -20.40 -21.84
N GLY A 237 -16.50 -19.74 -20.67
CA GLY A 237 -17.66 -18.98 -20.21
C GLY A 237 -17.67 -17.52 -20.62
N ASN A 238 -16.72 -17.06 -21.45
CA ASN A 238 -16.55 -15.65 -21.84
C ASN A 238 -16.57 -14.68 -20.65
N ALA A 239 -15.93 -15.07 -19.54
CA ALA A 239 -15.76 -14.21 -18.38
C ALA A 239 -14.98 -12.95 -18.76
N THR A 240 -15.35 -11.82 -18.16
CA THR A 240 -14.64 -10.56 -18.35
C THR A 240 -13.21 -10.69 -17.87
N ARG A 241 -12.25 -10.54 -18.79
CA ARG A 241 -10.83 -10.58 -18.44
C ARG A 241 -10.44 -9.33 -17.64
N SER A 242 -9.81 -9.53 -16.49
CA SER A 242 -9.26 -8.47 -15.64
C SER A 242 -7.91 -7.98 -16.16
N THR A 243 -7.83 -7.59 -17.43
CA THR A 243 -6.58 -7.17 -18.08
C THR A 243 -6.02 -5.88 -17.50
N CYS A 244 -4.70 -5.73 -17.50
CA CYS A 244 -4.01 -4.63 -16.80
C CYS A 244 -4.08 -3.27 -17.51
N ASP A 245 -4.66 -3.18 -18.69
CA ASP A 245 -5.10 -1.92 -19.29
C ASP A 245 -6.35 -1.35 -18.59
N LYS A 246 -7.08 -2.17 -17.83
CA LYS A 246 -8.28 -1.78 -17.10
C LYS A 246 -7.93 -1.29 -15.69
N TYR A 247 -8.48 -0.13 -15.33
CA TYR A 247 -8.36 0.46 -13.99
C TYR A 247 -9.72 0.40 -13.30
N THR A 248 -10.04 -0.78 -12.76
CA THR A 248 -11.35 -1.07 -12.16
C THR A 248 -11.21 -1.39 -10.68
N ALA A 249 -12.16 -0.91 -9.88
CA ALA A 249 -12.25 -1.19 -8.44
C ALA A 249 -12.80 -2.59 -8.18
#